data_AF-A0A524LBC3-F1
#
_entry.id   AF-A0A524LBC3-F1
#
_cell.length_a   1.000
_cell.length_b   1.000
_cell.length_c   1.000
_cell.angle_alpha   90.00
_cell.angle_beta   90.00
_cell.angle_gamma   90.00
#
_symmetry.space_group_name_H-M   'P 1'
#
loop_
_entity.id
_entity.type
_entity.pdbx_description
1 polymer ?
#
loop_
_entity_poly.entity_id
_entity_poly.type
_entity_poly.pdbx_seq_one_letter_code
_entity_poly.pdbx_strand_id
1 'polypeptide(L)'
;MTLQTKMGKYLFWADSTIWDIVHSLTDEEYSRDLYENGGSIQRRYVHLAEDLWEWYHDWIGQEGMEEPDFMNMPREKVFSSIKEYSKLFTDMIEERSVDHIEIETGETKIKITFEEILFHLVNHATYHRGQIVMGLRILGKDVVMTDYVPHRVHLAELR
;
A
#
# COMPACT_ATOMS: atom_id res chain seq x y z
N MET A 1 6.08 8.21 20.30
CA MET A 1 5.65 7.61 19.03
C MET A 1 4.81 6.38 19.33
N THR A 2 3.52 6.43 18.97
CA THR A 2 2.56 5.33 19.16
C THR A 2 2.91 4.14 18.24
N LEU A 3 2.22 3.02 18.39
CA LEU A 3 2.42 1.88 17.48
C LEU A 3 1.93 2.23 16.07
N GLN A 4 0.82 2.95 15.95
CA GLN A 4 0.26 3.45 14.69
C GLN A 4 1.30 4.27 13.91
N THR A 5 1.94 5.25 14.54
CA THR A 5 2.98 6.05 13.88
C THR A 5 4.18 5.19 13.46
N LYS A 6 4.52 4.13 14.23
CA LYS A 6 5.57 3.18 13.82
C LYS A 6 5.15 2.37 12.60
N MET A 7 3.88 1.96 12.52
CA MET A 7 3.35 1.21 11.37
C MET A 7 3.30 2.08 10.11
N GLY A 8 2.87 3.34 10.19
CA GLY A 8 2.88 4.26 9.05
C GLY A 8 4.29 4.49 8.49
N LYS A 9 5.28 4.69 9.37
CA LYS A 9 6.70 4.81 8.96
C LYS A 9 7.24 3.53 8.33
N TYR A 10 6.87 2.37 8.89
CA TYR A 10 7.23 1.08 8.36
C TYR A 10 6.67 0.84 6.96
N LEU A 11 5.37 1.14 6.76
CA LEU A 11 4.71 1.02 5.48
C LEU A 11 5.49 1.78 4.40
N PHE A 12 5.77 3.07 4.66
CA PHE A 12 6.52 3.92 3.74
C PHE A 12 7.92 3.40 3.43
N TRP A 13 8.68 2.98 4.45
CA TRP A 13 10.03 2.42 4.26
C TRP A 13 9.99 1.16 3.41
N ALA A 14 9.11 0.22 3.74
CA ALA A 14 9.06 -1.07 3.08
C ALA A 14 8.62 -0.97 1.62
N ASP A 15 7.62 -0.13 1.33
CA ASP A 15 7.14 0.08 -0.04
C ASP A 15 8.16 0.83 -0.90
N SER A 16 8.83 1.84 -0.34
CA SER A 16 9.90 2.56 -1.03
C SER A 16 11.10 1.64 -1.33
N THR A 17 11.45 0.77 -0.39
CA THR A 17 12.55 -0.19 -0.57
C THR A 17 12.28 -1.16 -1.72
N ILE A 18 11.04 -1.65 -1.85
CA ILE A 18 10.68 -2.53 -2.97
C ILE A 18 10.54 -1.74 -4.28
N TRP A 19 10.03 -0.52 -4.22
CA TRP A 19 9.91 0.35 -5.39
C TRP A 19 11.24 0.64 -6.06
N ASP A 20 12.33 0.79 -5.30
CA ASP A 20 13.68 1.01 -5.83
C ASP A 20 14.11 -0.08 -6.83
N ILE A 21 13.60 -1.31 -6.65
CA ILE A 21 13.80 -2.42 -7.58
C ILE A 21 12.80 -2.33 -8.74
N VAL A 22 11.52 -2.09 -8.43
CA VAL A 22 10.41 -2.09 -9.42
C VAL A 22 10.57 -1.00 -10.47
N HIS A 23 11.05 0.19 -10.10
CA HIS A 23 11.27 1.28 -11.06
C HIS A 23 12.34 0.93 -12.11
N SER A 24 13.21 -0.04 -11.83
CA SER A 24 14.30 -0.47 -12.72
C SER A 24 13.87 -1.57 -13.71
N LEU A 25 12.67 -2.15 -13.52
CA LEU A 25 12.14 -3.17 -14.40
C LEU A 25 11.83 -2.61 -15.79
N THR A 26 12.05 -3.41 -16.82
CA THR A 26 11.51 -3.13 -18.16
C THR A 26 9.97 -3.10 -18.15
N ASP A 27 9.34 -2.53 -19.18
CA ASP A 27 7.88 -2.53 -19.32
C ASP A 27 7.30 -3.94 -19.42
N GLU A 28 8.02 -4.84 -20.11
CA GLU A 28 7.64 -6.25 -20.20
C GLU A 28 7.70 -6.96 -18.84
N GLU A 29 8.78 -6.79 -18.08
CA GLU A 29 8.92 -7.37 -16.74
C GLU A 29 7.84 -6.88 -15.76
N TYR A 30 7.42 -5.63 -15.90
CA TYR A 30 6.41 -5.01 -15.04
C TYR A 30 4.99 -5.48 -15.37
N SER A 31 4.66 -5.60 -16.66
CA SER A 31 3.29 -5.83 -17.14
C SER A 31 2.94 -7.30 -17.39
N ARG A 32 3.93 -8.18 -17.64
CA ARG A 32 3.67 -9.59 -17.92
C ARG A 32 3.16 -10.34 -16.70
N ASP A 33 2.38 -11.40 -16.96
CA ASP A 33 1.98 -12.34 -15.91
C ASP A 33 3.20 -13.10 -15.36
N LEU A 34 3.23 -13.25 -14.03
CA LEU A 34 4.33 -13.93 -13.33
C LEU A 34 4.34 -15.44 -13.57
N TYR A 35 3.15 -16.00 -13.75
CA TYR A 35 2.84 -17.39 -14.11
C TYR A 35 1.40 -17.45 -14.63
N GLU A 36 0.94 -18.60 -15.12
CA GLU A 36 -0.42 -18.77 -15.65
C GLU A 36 -1.48 -18.32 -14.62
N ASN A 37 -2.27 -17.30 -14.98
CA ASN A 37 -3.27 -16.65 -14.11
C ASN A 37 -2.71 -16.04 -12.81
N GLY A 38 -1.40 -15.79 -12.74
CA GLY A 38 -0.74 -15.23 -11.56
C GLY A 38 -0.83 -13.72 -11.44
N GLY A 39 -1.31 -13.03 -12.49
CA GLY A 39 -1.26 -11.58 -12.61
C GLY A 39 0.16 -11.02 -12.70
N SER A 40 0.25 -9.70 -12.88
CA SER A 40 1.52 -8.98 -13.05
C SER A 40 1.89 -8.13 -11.83
N ILE A 41 3.14 -7.65 -11.80
CA ILE A 41 3.57 -6.66 -10.79
C ILE A 41 2.77 -5.37 -10.96
N GLN A 42 2.52 -4.94 -12.20
CA GLN A 42 1.68 -3.79 -12.52
C GLN A 42 0.31 -3.88 -11.88
N ARG A 43 -0.41 -5.00 -12.08
CA ARG A 43 -1.75 -5.18 -11.51
C ARG A 43 -1.77 -5.10 -9.99
N ARG A 44 -0.69 -5.53 -9.32
CA ARG A 44 -0.58 -5.44 -7.86
C ARG A 44 -0.35 -4.00 -7.37
N TYR A 45 0.46 -3.21 -8.08
CA TYR A 45 0.63 -1.78 -7.77
C TYR A 45 -0.63 -0.97 -8.07
N VAL A 46 -1.33 -1.29 -9.17
CA VAL A 46 -2.62 -0.69 -9.50
C VAL A 46 -3.64 -0.97 -8.39
N HIS A 47 -3.80 -2.24 -8.00
CA HIS A 47 -4.69 -2.64 -6.89
C HIS A 47 -4.37 -1.93 -5.57
N LEU A 48 -3.09 -1.76 -5.23
CA LEU A 48 -2.69 -1.02 -4.03
C LEU A 48 -3.05 0.48 -4.10
N ALA A 49 -2.98 1.08 -5.29
CA ALA A 49 -3.37 2.48 -5.48
C ALA A 49 -4.89 2.66 -5.41
N GLU A 50 -5.65 1.74 -6.04
CA GLU A 50 -7.11 1.68 -6.00
C GLU A 50 -7.61 1.55 -4.54
N ASP A 51 -7.12 0.55 -3.80
CA ASP A 51 -7.52 0.31 -2.41
C ASP A 51 -7.22 1.49 -1.48
N LEU A 52 -6.02 2.10 -1.59
CA LEU A 52 -5.68 3.28 -0.80
C LEU A 52 -6.52 4.51 -1.15
N TRP A 53 -6.84 4.68 -2.44
CA TRP A 53 -7.71 5.75 -2.91
C TRP A 53 -9.13 5.58 -2.35
N GLU A 54 -9.71 4.39 -2.50
CA GLU A 54 -11.06 4.05 -2.05
C GLU A 54 -11.18 4.29 -0.55
N TRP A 55 -10.32 3.65 0.25
CA TRP A 55 -10.37 3.79 1.70
C TRP A 55 -10.18 5.23 2.17
N TYR A 56 -9.32 6.01 1.50
CA TYR A 56 -9.11 7.40 1.87
C TYR A 56 -10.39 8.22 1.67
N HIS A 57 -11.02 8.09 0.49
CA HIS A 57 -12.23 8.84 0.15
C HIS A 57 -13.43 8.41 1.00
N ASP A 58 -13.57 7.12 1.27
CA ASP A 58 -14.57 6.60 2.21
C ASP A 58 -14.36 7.17 3.62
N TRP A 59 -13.10 7.18 4.10
CA TRP A 59 -12.79 7.66 5.46
C TRP A 59 -13.15 9.13 5.68
N ILE A 60 -12.93 9.97 4.67
CA ILE A 60 -13.22 11.40 4.75
C ILE A 60 -14.66 11.76 4.31
N GLY A 61 -15.47 10.77 3.95
CA GLY A 61 -16.86 10.95 3.52
C GLY A 61 -17.00 11.65 2.17
N GLN A 62 -16.04 11.46 1.26
CA GLN A 62 -16.09 11.97 -0.11
C GLN A 62 -16.59 10.90 -1.08
N GLU A 63 -17.88 10.57 -0.97
CA GLU A 63 -18.55 9.64 -1.87
C GLU A 63 -18.67 10.23 -3.30
N GLY A 64 -18.60 9.36 -4.32
CA GLY A 64 -18.86 9.72 -5.71
C GLY A 64 -17.72 10.44 -6.44
N MET A 65 -16.52 10.43 -5.87
CA MET A 65 -15.31 10.84 -6.58
C MET A 65 -15.03 9.85 -7.73
N GLU A 66 -14.54 10.34 -8.86
CA GLU A 66 -14.13 9.48 -9.97
C GLU A 66 -12.77 8.88 -9.65
N GLU A 67 -12.70 7.55 -9.59
CA GLU A 67 -11.44 6.84 -9.38
C GLU A 67 -10.49 7.09 -10.56
N PRO A 68 -9.22 7.45 -10.31
CA PRO A 68 -8.25 7.59 -11.37
C PRO A 68 -8.00 6.26 -12.10
N ASP A 69 -7.83 6.31 -13.43
CA ASP A 69 -7.47 5.13 -14.22
C ASP A 69 -5.99 4.75 -14.00
N PHE A 70 -5.70 4.15 -12.85
CA PHE A 70 -4.35 3.76 -12.43
C PHE A 70 -3.71 2.77 -13.39
N MET A 71 -4.50 1.94 -14.08
CA MET A 71 -4.00 0.96 -15.05
C MET A 71 -3.30 1.63 -16.24
N ASN A 72 -3.83 2.78 -16.70
CA ASN A 72 -3.29 3.53 -17.83
C ASN A 72 -2.31 4.65 -17.41
N MET A 73 -1.97 4.76 -16.13
CA MET A 73 -0.97 5.70 -15.65
C MET A 73 0.47 5.17 -15.78
N PRO A 74 1.47 6.06 -15.92
CA PRO A 74 2.87 5.69 -15.73
C PRO A 74 3.08 5.08 -14.34
N ARG A 75 3.89 4.03 -14.23
CA ARG A 75 4.12 3.32 -12.96
C ARG A 75 4.60 4.23 -11.83
N GLU A 76 5.37 5.26 -12.16
CA GLU A 76 5.87 6.26 -11.21
C GLU A 76 4.73 7.11 -10.64
N LYS A 77 3.69 7.37 -11.44
CA LYS A 77 2.48 8.06 -10.99
C LYS A 77 1.66 7.17 -10.08
N VAL A 78 1.47 5.91 -10.43
CA VAL A 78 0.79 4.92 -9.57
C VAL A 78 1.48 4.84 -8.20
N PHE A 79 2.81 4.69 -8.17
CA PHE A 79 3.54 4.64 -6.90
C PHE A 79 3.52 5.98 -6.14
N SER A 80 3.50 7.11 -6.86
CA SER A 80 3.34 8.42 -6.22
C SER A 80 1.99 8.55 -5.53
N SER A 81 0.91 8.05 -6.12
CA SER A 81 -0.42 8.01 -5.50
C SER A 81 -0.44 7.12 -4.25
N ILE A 82 0.18 5.95 -4.29
CA ILE A 82 0.33 5.07 -3.10
C ILE A 82 1.01 5.82 -1.95
N LYS A 83 2.13 6.51 -2.23
CA LYS A 83 2.84 7.30 -1.22
C LYS A 83 2.00 8.45 -0.69
N GLU A 84 1.26 9.13 -1.56
CA GLU A 84 0.39 10.25 -1.19
C GLU A 84 -0.71 9.80 -0.24
N TYR A 85 -1.50 8.78 -0.61
CA TYR A 85 -2.58 8.27 0.24
C TYR A 85 -2.05 7.64 1.53
N SER A 86 -0.94 6.91 1.49
CA SER A 86 -0.28 6.40 2.69
C SER A 86 0.14 7.52 3.64
N LYS A 87 0.62 8.64 3.10
CA LYS A 87 0.97 9.83 3.88
C LYS A 87 -0.29 10.45 4.48
N LEU A 88 -1.35 10.65 3.70
CA LEU A 88 -2.62 11.21 4.18
C LEU A 88 -3.18 10.39 5.35
N PHE A 89 -3.18 9.06 5.24
CA PHE A 89 -3.54 8.17 6.35
C PHE A 89 -2.61 8.31 7.56
N THR A 90 -1.30 8.43 7.34
CA THR A 90 -0.35 8.61 8.44
C THR A 90 -0.54 9.94 9.16
N ASP A 91 -0.85 11.01 8.44
CA ASP A 91 -1.12 12.34 9.01
C ASP A 91 -2.42 12.31 9.86
N MET A 92 -3.43 11.55 9.44
CA MET A 92 -4.67 11.36 10.19
C MET A 92 -4.49 10.61 11.54
N ILE A 93 -3.35 9.96 11.79
CA ILE A 93 -3.09 9.30 13.09
C ILE A 93 -3.24 10.28 14.26
N GLU A 94 -2.82 11.54 14.06
CA GLU A 94 -2.86 12.59 15.09
C GLU A 94 -3.96 13.63 14.83
N GLU A 95 -4.39 13.80 13.56
CA GLU A 95 -5.25 14.91 13.13
C GLU A 95 -6.61 14.48 12.57
N ARG A 96 -7.03 13.22 12.79
CA ARG A 96 -8.34 12.72 12.27
C ARG A 96 -9.52 13.51 12.82
N SER A 97 -10.48 13.78 11.93
CA SER A 97 -11.80 14.37 12.25
C SER A 97 -12.89 13.33 12.46
N VAL A 98 -12.65 12.08 12.02
CA VAL A 98 -13.57 10.95 12.08
C VAL A 98 -12.90 9.80 12.84
N ASP A 99 -13.57 9.28 13.87
CA ASP A 99 -13.05 8.17 14.68
C ASP A 99 -13.44 6.78 14.16
N HIS A 100 -14.55 6.69 13.42
CA HIS A 100 -15.02 5.45 12.78
C HIS A 100 -15.89 5.74 11.56
N ILE A 101 -15.90 4.79 10.62
CA ILE A 101 -16.90 4.71 9.55
C ILE A 101 -17.87 3.56 9.81
N GLU A 102 -19.04 3.61 9.18
CA GLU A 102 -20.00 2.52 9.16
C GLU A 102 -20.03 1.90 7.75
N ILE A 103 -19.84 0.58 7.68
CA ILE A 103 -19.96 -0.17 6.42
C ILE A 103 -21.20 -1.04 6.50
N GLU A 104 -22.00 -1.02 5.42
CA GLU A 104 -23.17 -1.88 5.28
C GLU A 104 -22.80 -3.18 4.57
N THR A 105 -23.14 -4.31 5.17
CA THR A 105 -22.96 -5.64 4.60
C THR A 105 -24.26 -6.44 4.74
N GLY A 106 -25.04 -6.48 3.65
CA GLY A 106 -26.39 -7.02 3.67
C GLY A 106 -27.28 -6.24 4.65
N GLU A 107 -27.84 -6.93 5.63
CA GLU A 107 -28.68 -6.32 6.68
C GLU A 107 -27.87 -5.83 7.91
N THR A 108 -26.54 -6.01 7.91
CA THR A 108 -25.69 -5.66 9.05
C THR A 108 -24.92 -4.37 8.80
N LYS A 109 -24.83 -3.53 9.82
CA LYS A 109 -23.90 -2.40 9.87
C LYS A 109 -22.74 -2.72 10.80
N ILE A 110 -21.52 -2.57 10.29
CA ILE A 110 -20.30 -2.74 11.09
C ILE A 110 -19.60 -1.40 11.27
N LYS A 111 -19.01 -1.19 12.44
CA LYS A 111 -18.19 -0.01 12.73
C LYS A 111 -16.74 -0.38 12.54
N ILE A 112 -16.01 0.43 11.79
CA ILE A 112 -14.56 0.30 11.62
C ILE A 112 -13.90 1.54 12.19
N THR A 113 -13.11 1.36 13.25
CA THR A 113 -12.33 2.41 13.89
C THR A 113 -11.10 2.80 13.06
N PHE A 114 -10.52 3.97 13.34
CA PHE A 114 -9.32 4.42 12.65
C PHE A 114 -8.15 3.43 12.81
N GLU A 115 -8.02 2.87 14.01
CA GLU A 115 -7.00 1.86 14.30
C GLU A 115 -7.20 0.58 13.49
N GLU A 116 -8.45 0.14 13.28
CA GLU A 116 -8.78 -1.03 12.47
C GLU A 116 -8.52 -0.79 10.98
N ILE A 117 -8.87 0.38 10.45
CA ILE A 117 -8.56 0.67 9.04
C ILE A 117 -7.05 0.81 8.82
N LEU A 118 -6.32 1.47 9.73
CA LEU A 118 -4.87 1.57 9.61
C LEU A 118 -4.21 0.19 9.68
N PHE A 119 -4.71 -0.69 10.55
CA PHE A 119 -4.26 -2.08 10.61
C PHE A 119 -4.55 -2.83 9.30
N HIS A 120 -5.77 -2.66 8.75
CA HIS A 120 -6.14 -3.22 7.46
C HIS A 120 -5.18 -2.79 6.35
N LEU A 121 -4.93 -1.48 6.20
CA LEU A 121 -4.05 -0.94 5.16
C LEU A 121 -2.62 -1.48 5.26
N VAL A 122 -2.05 -1.52 6.48
CA VAL A 122 -0.69 -2.05 6.70
C VAL A 122 -0.61 -3.55 6.38
N ASN A 123 -1.64 -4.31 6.77
CA ASN A 123 -1.72 -5.75 6.52
C ASN A 123 -1.93 -6.06 5.03
N HIS A 124 -2.85 -5.34 4.37
CA HIS A 124 -3.16 -5.46 2.95
C HIS A 124 -1.95 -5.11 2.08
N ALA A 125 -1.26 -4.01 2.39
CA ALA A 125 0.00 -3.65 1.74
C ALA A 125 1.08 -4.72 1.94
N THR A 126 1.21 -5.29 3.13
CA THR A 126 2.18 -6.37 3.40
C THR A 126 1.87 -7.63 2.59
N TYR A 127 0.59 -8.02 2.49
CA TYR A 127 0.13 -9.16 1.70
C TYR A 127 0.51 -9.00 0.21
N HIS A 128 0.18 -7.86 -0.40
CA HIS A 128 0.49 -7.61 -1.80
C HIS A 128 1.98 -7.37 -2.05
N ARG A 129 2.70 -6.71 -1.13
CA ARG A 129 4.16 -6.57 -1.21
C ARG A 129 4.84 -7.93 -1.22
N GLY A 130 4.38 -8.89 -0.42
CA GLY A 130 4.90 -10.27 -0.45
C GLY A 130 4.78 -10.91 -1.84
N GLN A 131 3.67 -10.67 -2.53
CA GLN A 131 3.44 -11.18 -3.88
C GLN A 131 4.29 -10.44 -4.94
N ILE A 132 4.49 -9.14 -4.78
CA ILE A 132 5.42 -8.35 -5.59
C ILE A 132 6.86 -8.86 -5.41
N VAL A 133 7.29 -9.07 -4.17
CA VAL A 133 8.61 -9.64 -3.82
C VAL A 133 8.79 -11.02 -4.45
N MET A 134 7.77 -11.87 -4.41
CA MET A 134 7.79 -13.16 -5.12
C MET A 134 7.97 -12.96 -6.63
N GLY A 135 7.22 -12.04 -7.24
CA GLY A 135 7.36 -11.70 -8.66
C GLY A 135 8.76 -11.24 -9.02
N LEU A 136 9.34 -10.33 -8.24
CA LEU A 136 10.72 -9.86 -8.41
C LEU A 136 11.73 -11.02 -8.34
N ARG A 137 11.54 -11.98 -7.43
CA ARG A 137 12.38 -13.18 -7.35
C ARG A 137 12.24 -14.10 -8.57
N ILE A 138 11.02 -14.25 -9.11
CA ILE A 138 10.78 -14.99 -10.37
C ILE A 138 11.53 -14.32 -11.54
N LEU A 139 11.62 -12.98 -11.53
CA LEU A 139 12.40 -12.20 -12.49
C LEU A 139 13.91 -12.23 -12.24
N GLY A 140 14.38 -12.99 -11.23
CA GLY A 140 15.80 -13.08 -10.88
C GLY A 140 16.37 -11.82 -10.22
N LYS A 141 15.52 -10.94 -9.68
CA LYS A 141 15.97 -9.75 -8.94
C LYS A 141 16.34 -10.15 -7.50
N ASP A 142 17.37 -9.50 -6.97
CA ASP A 142 17.70 -9.61 -5.55
C ASP A 142 16.78 -8.68 -4.75
N VAL A 143 16.21 -9.20 -3.65
CA VAL A 143 15.18 -8.49 -2.88
C VAL A 143 15.48 -8.59 -1.40
N VAL A 144 15.63 -7.43 -0.77
CA VAL A 144 15.90 -7.32 0.67
C VAL A 144 14.67 -7.65 1.52
N MET A 145 14.92 -8.05 2.77
CA MET A 145 13.85 -8.34 3.72
C MET A 145 13.19 -7.04 4.18
N THR A 146 11.87 -6.94 3.97
CA THR A 146 11.07 -5.75 4.32
C THR A 146 10.07 -6.01 5.43
N ASP A 147 10.36 -6.97 6.30
CA ASP A 147 9.59 -7.19 7.52
C ASP A 147 9.82 -6.05 8.53
N TYR A 148 8.93 -5.94 9.52
CA TYR A 148 8.98 -4.86 10.50
C TYR A 148 10.25 -4.88 11.39
N VAL A 149 10.80 -6.06 11.70
CA VAL A 149 12.03 -6.16 12.51
C VAL A 149 13.26 -5.60 11.74
N PRO A 150 13.52 -5.97 10.47
CA PRO A 150 14.50 -5.30 9.62
C PRO A 150 14.38 -3.78 9.59
N HIS A 151 13.16 -3.23 9.46
CA HIS A 151 12.94 -1.78 9.54
C HIS A 151 13.45 -1.18 10.87
N ARG A 152 13.23 -1.88 11.98
CA ARG A 152 13.70 -1.42 13.31
C ARG A 152 15.22 -1.45 13.44
N VAL A 153 15.88 -2.41 12.81
CA VAL A 153 17.35 -2.48 12.73
C VAL A 153 17.88 -1.33 11.87
N HIS A 154 17.31 -1.11 10.68
CA HIS A 154 17.66 -0.01 9.79
C HIS A 154 17.61 1.36 10.48
N LEU A 155 16.54 1.63 11.24
CA LEU A 155 16.42 2.88 12.01
C LEU A 155 17.46 3.04 13.12
N ALA A 156 18.03 1.95 13.64
CA ALA A 156 19.08 1.99 14.65
C ALA A 156 20.46 2.30 14.05
N GLU A 157 20.70 1.87 12.80
CA GLU A 157 21.96 2.09 12.06
C GLU A 157 22.10 3.53 11.52
N LEU A 158 20.99 4.25 11.34
CA LEU A 158 20.98 5.67 10.91
C LEU A 158 21.30 6.67 12.04
N ARG A 159 21.57 6.20 13.26
CA ARG A 159 21.86 7.03 14.44
C ARG A 159 23.35 7.10 14.72
#